data_AF-A0A6G7V9Y4-F1
#
_entry.id   AF-A0A6G7V9Y4-F1
#
_cell.length_a   1.000
_cell.length_b   1.000
_cell.length_c   1.000
_cell.angle_alpha   90.00
_cell.angle_beta   90.00
_cell.angle_gamma   90.00
#
_symmetry.space_group_name_H-M   'P 1'
#
loop_
_entity.id
_entity.type
_entity.pdbx_description
1 polymer ?
#
loop_
_entity_poly.entity_id
_entity_poly.type
_entity_poly.pdbx_seq_one_letter_code
_entity_poly.pdbx_strand_id
1 'polypeptide(L)'
;MVMVRRGLERGWRWVGLLCLCVWAMGWARLAPATTIDVLIVYDTTAANWVATNGGMTAFAQDAINRMNQATQNSDVDISFRLVHVMSIPYTTRSSSDSPFTEDLNALQAGQGVFSQVAAARDTYGADLVAMLIDTGLYYGYTGLGSLLGSWSGDPKDAHTVCAIRAVAVGHTLTHEIGHNLGAHHSKYQNSSPGPNKSLDNLYSAGWYFSGTNGTAYHTIMAYAEDGYGHRYIEAPLFSTPLKTYQGTAAGHPQDGDNARLLRETKNIVANYRQSSSTPTIPSPPTALAATNITSTGFTANWTAVSGATGYWFELATNSSFTSKLYDGALGNVTTQAVRDLTPSTTYYYRLKAYNDAGQSSASNVVSVTTSAQGDQSAYARQVYVMYAGYFGRPPAPAGYSYYTGWMDRSNGNYRIIVDDFYRSAESQQIYGILTTPQQITQVFQFLFARDPTSSGLQYWSAMVNSGQISVAEMAYTIAYSAAADDQAVLDAKVAAATAFQEELARVQQTRSCAMDPDYGRVFLAQVSSAEDAAREIKDIKLTVDGMCL
;
A
#
# COMPACT_ATOMS: atom_id res chain seq x y z
N MET A 1 -36.37 67.43 34.28
CA MET A 1 -35.69 68.43 35.13
C MET A 1 -34.29 67.91 35.43
N VAL A 2 -33.33 68.82 35.34
CA VAL A 2 -31.86 68.66 35.23
C VAL A 2 -31.17 67.94 36.41
N MET A 3 -29.89 67.59 36.19
CA MET A 3 -28.77 67.29 37.14
C MET A 3 -28.55 65.79 37.45
N VAL A 4 -27.50 65.10 36.98
CA VAL A 4 -26.03 65.30 37.09
C VAL A 4 -25.55 65.48 38.53
N ARG A 5 -24.90 64.45 39.11
CA ARG A 5 -23.55 64.56 39.71
C ARG A 5 -22.92 63.20 40.02
N ARG A 6 -21.60 63.17 39.80
CA ARG A 6 -20.63 62.08 39.94
C ARG A 6 -20.26 61.78 41.41
N GLY A 7 -19.75 60.58 41.65
CA GLY A 7 -18.93 60.17 42.80
C GLY A 7 -18.86 58.63 42.87
N LEU A 8 -17.97 57.95 42.15
CA LEU A 8 -16.61 57.54 42.54
C LEU A 8 -16.51 56.76 43.88
N GLU A 9 -16.16 55.48 43.71
CA GLU A 9 -15.28 54.64 44.56
C GLU A 9 -15.85 53.58 45.53
N ARG A 10 -15.60 52.33 45.09
CA ARG A 10 -15.12 51.12 45.80
C ARG A 10 -16.12 50.04 46.22
N GLY A 11 -15.79 48.81 45.79
CA GLY A 11 -16.29 47.53 46.33
C GLY A 11 -16.95 46.62 45.29
N TRP A 12 -16.24 46.09 44.29
CA TRP A 12 -15.83 44.66 44.22
C TRP A 12 -16.93 43.64 44.57
N ARG A 13 -17.64 43.11 43.54
CA ARG A 13 -17.53 41.74 42.99
C ARG A 13 -18.85 41.20 42.40
N TRP A 14 -18.88 41.22 41.07
CA TRP A 14 -19.34 40.20 40.12
C TRP A 14 -20.44 39.19 40.53
N VAL A 15 -21.64 39.38 39.95
CA VAL A 15 -22.48 38.29 39.41
C VAL A 15 -23.07 38.79 38.10
N GLY A 16 -22.85 38.05 37.01
CA GLY A 16 -23.54 38.27 35.74
C GLY A 16 -22.69 37.90 34.55
N LEU A 17 -22.81 36.68 34.04
CA LEU A 17 -23.68 36.41 32.91
C LEU A 17 -23.62 34.92 32.57
N LEU A 18 -24.78 34.26 32.64
CA LEU A 18 -25.08 33.12 31.77
C LEU A 18 -25.00 33.61 30.32
N CYS A 19 -24.19 32.96 29.49
CA CYS A 19 -24.57 32.63 28.11
C CYS A 19 -23.59 31.64 27.47
N LEU A 20 -24.18 30.62 26.83
CA LEU A 20 -23.65 29.79 25.73
C LEU A 20 -22.59 28.73 26.08
N CYS A 21 -23.06 27.61 26.65
CA CYS A 21 -22.44 26.31 26.40
C CYS A 21 -22.93 25.78 25.05
N VAL A 22 -22.14 25.98 23.99
CA VAL A 22 -22.26 25.24 22.72
C VAL A 22 -20.91 24.61 22.43
N TRP A 23 -20.85 23.29 22.60
CA TRP A 23 -19.96 22.33 21.95
C TRP A 23 -18.57 22.84 21.53
N ALA A 24 -17.63 22.77 22.45
CA ALA A 24 -16.23 22.55 22.12
C ALA A 24 -15.86 21.16 22.62
N MET A 25 -16.30 20.10 21.93
CA MET A 25 -15.49 18.88 21.87
C MET A 25 -14.25 19.25 21.07
N GLY A 26 -13.30 19.87 21.76
CA GLY A 26 -11.96 20.06 21.25
C GLY A 26 -11.43 18.68 20.91
N TRP A 27 -11.21 18.45 19.62
CA TRP A 27 -10.24 17.48 19.20
C TRP A 27 -8.95 17.91 19.87
N ALA A 28 -8.60 17.25 20.98
CA ALA A 28 -7.24 17.31 21.46
C ALA A 28 -6.41 16.80 20.28
N ARG A 29 -5.72 17.71 19.59
CA ARG A 29 -4.59 17.31 18.76
C ARG A 29 -3.71 16.51 19.69
N LEU A 30 -3.65 15.20 19.50
CA LEU A 30 -2.58 14.38 20.05
C LEU A 30 -1.29 15.14 19.74
N ALA A 31 -0.50 15.44 20.77
CA ALA A 31 0.81 16.03 20.55
C ALA A 31 1.55 15.13 19.54
N PRO A 32 2.26 15.70 18.56
CA PRO A 32 3.04 14.89 17.63
C PRO A 32 4.00 14.01 18.45
N ALA A 33 4.15 12.75 18.04
CA ALA A 33 5.07 11.82 18.69
C ALA A 33 6.48 12.42 18.78
N THR A 34 7.18 12.19 19.89
CA THR A 34 8.56 12.64 20.05
C THR A 34 9.43 11.85 19.08
N THR A 35 10.13 12.54 18.18
CA THR A 35 11.08 11.90 17.27
C THR A 35 12.38 11.58 18.00
N ILE A 36 12.89 10.36 17.85
CA ILE A 36 14.23 9.95 18.29
C ILE A 36 15.01 9.52 17.06
N ASP A 37 16.11 10.22 16.78
CA ASP A 37 16.94 9.99 15.60
C ASP A 37 17.94 8.86 15.84
N VAL A 38 17.97 7.88 14.93
CA VAL A 38 18.79 6.67 15.07
C VAL A 38 19.79 6.58 13.92
N LEU A 39 21.07 6.47 14.26
CA LEU A 39 22.15 6.09 13.34
C LEU A 39 22.39 4.59 13.46
N ILE A 40 22.29 3.86 12.35
CA ILE A 40 22.67 2.45 12.31
C ILE A 40 24.05 2.31 11.68
N VAL A 41 24.96 1.67 12.40
CA VAL A 41 26.29 1.31 11.90
C VAL A 41 26.45 -0.19 11.83
N TYR A 42 27.32 -0.69 10.96
CA TYR A 42 27.52 -2.13 10.83
C TYR A 42 28.94 -2.48 10.46
N ASP A 43 29.44 -3.54 11.10
CA ASP A 43 30.79 -4.02 10.90
C ASP A 43 30.92 -4.84 9.59
N THR A 44 32.13 -5.31 9.33
CA THR A 44 32.43 -6.13 8.14
C THR A 44 31.72 -7.49 8.15
N THR A 45 31.48 -8.09 9.32
CA THR A 45 30.76 -9.38 9.42
C THR A 45 29.28 -9.22 9.08
N ALA A 46 28.64 -8.19 9.63
CA ALA A 46 27.28 -7.82 9.28
C ALA A 46 27.17 -7.42 7.80
N ALA A 47 28.11 -6.65 7.27
CA ALA A 47 28.14 -6.26 5.85
C ALA A 47 28.08 -7.47 4.91
N ASN A 48 28.85 -8.52 5.21
CA ASN A 48 28.83 -9.77 4.44
C ASN A 48 27.47 -10.48 4.52
N TRP A 49 26.85 -10.49 5.70
CA TRP A 49 25.55 -11.12 5.89
C TRP A 49 24.44 -10.40 5.10
N VAL A 50 24.29 -9.07 5.25
CA VAL A 50 23.23 -8.32 4.54
C VAL A 50 23.43 -8.28 3.02
N ALA A 51 24.65 -8.41 2.50
CA ALA A 51 24.90 -8.48 1.06
C ALA A 51 24.14 -9.64 0.38
N THR A 52 23.81 -10.69 1.12
CA THR A 52 23.01 -11.83 0.63
C THR A 52 21.58 -11.86 1.20
N ASN A 53 21.19 -10.88 2.01
CA ASN A 53 19.91 -10.82 2.74
C ASN A 53 19.18 -9.47 2.55
N GLY A 54 19.17 -8.94 1.32
CA GLY A 54 18.35 -7.77 0.94
C GLY A 54 19.00 -6.40 1.13
N GLY A 55 20.24 -6.33 1.60
CA GLY A 55 21.02 -5.09 1.73
C GLY A 55 20.69 -4.28 2.99
N MET A 56 21.67 -3.51 3.46
CA MET A 56 21.58 -2.85 4.78
C MET A 56 20.50 -1.77 4.85
N THR A 57 20.31 -0.96 3.82
CA THR A 57 19.34 0.16 3.88
C THR A 57 17.92 -0.33 4.11
N ALA A 58 17.48 -1.35 3.36
CA ALA A 58 16.16 -1.94 3.53
C ALA A 58 16.02 -2.64 4.89
N PHE A 59 17.05 -3.40 5.30
CA PHE A 59 17.10 -4.06 6.60
C PHE A 59 16.98 -3.08 7.77
N ALA A 60 17.76 -2.01 7.74
CA ALA A 60 17.77 -0.95 8.76
C ALA A 60 16.39 -0.28 8.86
N GLN A 61 15.78 0.06 7.71
CA GLN A 61 14.46 0.68 7.71
C GLN A 61 13.37 -0.27 8.24
N ASP A 62 13.43 -1.56 7.91
CA ASP A 62 12.52 -2.58 8.43
C ASP A 62 12.65 -2.73 9.96
N ALA A 63 13.88 -2.70 10.49
CA ALA A 63 14.12 -2.70 11.93
C ALA A 63 13.52 -1.47 12.63
N ILE A 64 13.67 -0.28 12.05
CA ILE A 64 13.05 0.96 12.55
C ILE A 64 11.53 0.90 12.47
N ASN A 65 10.96 0.33 11.41
CA ASN A 65 9.52 0.14 11.28
C ASN A 65 8.97 -0.81 12.37
N ARG A 66 9.67 -1.91 12.67
CA ARG A 66 9.32 -2.81 13.79
C ARG A 66 9.35 -2.09 15.14
N MET A 67 10.37 -1.27 15.40
CA MET A 67 10.45 -0.46 16.63
C MET A 67 9.26 0.51 16.75
N ASN A 68 8.92 1.20 15.65
CA ASN A 68 7.76 2.10 15.61
C ASN A 68 6.43 1.35 15.78
N GLN A 69 6.33 0.12 15.30
CA GLN A 69 5.15 -0.72 15.54
C GLN A 69 5.06 -1.11 17.03
N ALA A 70 6.18 -1.45 17.67
CA ALA A 70 6.22 -1.77 19.10
C ALA A 70 5.79 -0.58 19.97
N THR A 71 6.23 0.65 19.67
CA THR A 71 5.79 1.85 20.41
C THR A 71 4.30 2.12 20.22
N GLN A 72 3.78 1.97 18.99
CA GLN A 72 2.34 2.06 18.71
C GLN A 72 1.53 1.01 19.46
N ASN A 73 1.96 -0.26 19.45
CA ASN A 73 1.30 -1.35 20.19
C ASN A 73 1.28 -1.10 21.71
N SER A 74 2.20 -0.27 22.21
CA SER A 74 2.37 0.06 23.63
C SER A 74 1.74 1.40 24.03
N ASP A 75 1.10 2.11 23.10
CA ASP A 75 0.59 3.48 23.31
C ASP A 75 1.68 4.48 23.75
N VAL A 76 2.86 4.34 23.18
CA VAL A 76 4.01 5.21 23.46
C VAL A 76 4.16 6.16 22.28
N ASP A 77 4.12 7.45 22.56
CA ASP A 77 4.20 8.54 21.58
C ASP A 77 5.67 8.87 21.24
N ILE A 78 6.39 7.85 20.75
CA ILE A 78 7.75 7.92 20.21
C ILE A 78 7.72 7.50 18.74
N SER A 79 8.43 8.25 17.89
CA SER A 79 8.72 7.89 16.51
C SER A 79 10.23 7.80 16.32
N PHE A 80 10.76 6.61 16.10
CA PHE A 80 12.14 6.42 15.70
C PHE A 80 12.31 6.74 14.22
N ARG A 81 13.35 7.51 13.90
CA ARG A 81 13.68 7.89 12.52
C ARG A 81 15.10 7.48 12.19
N LEU A 82 15.26 6.73 11.10
CA LEU A 82 16.57 6.40 10.57
C LEU A 82 17.18 7.65 9.94
N VAL A 83 18.23 8.21 10.54
CA VAL A 83 18.90 9.40 9.97
C VAL A 83 20.05 9.04 9.05
N HIS A 84 20.72 7.92 9.30
CA HIS A 84 21.78 7.42 8.42
C HIS A 84 22.10 5.94 8.68
N VAL A 85 22.73 5.33 7.70
CA VAL A 85 23.25 3.95 7.75
C VAL A 85 24.67 3.95 7.20
N MET A 86 25.64 3.43 7.93
CA MET A 86 27.03 3.38 7.46
C MET A 86 27.78 2.10 7.85
N SER A 87 28.63 1.62 6.94
CA SER A 87 29.56 0.55 7.24
C SER A 87 30.81 1.12 7.93
N ILE A 88 31.39 0.33 8.83
CA ILE A 88 32.70 0.62 9.43
C ILE A 88 33.67 -0.54 9.14
N PRO A 89 34.95 -0.25 8.82
CA PRO A 89 35.98 -1.27 8.61
C PRO A 89 36.46 -1.82 9.96
N TYR A 90 35.52 -2.39 10.69
CA TYR A 90 35.70 -3.07 11.97
C TYR A 90 35.24 -4.52 11.79
N THR A 91 35.88 -5.43 12.50
CA THR A 91 35.44 -6.83 12.57
C THR A 91 35.28 -7.11 14.05
N THR A 92 34.08 -7.51 14.46
CA THR A 92 33.78 -7.86 15.86
C THR A 92 34.85 -8.80 16.41
N ARG A 93 35.31 -8.51 17.62
CA ARG A 93 36.41 -9.24 18.24
C ARG A 93 35.90 -10.59 18.74
N SER A 94 36.34 -11.67 18.09
CA SER A 94 36.05 -13.05 18.50
C SER A 94 36.78 -13.50 19.78
N SER A 95 37.34 -12.57 20.57
CA SER A 95 38.12 -12.89 21.77
C SER A 95 37.29 -12.71 23.04
N SER A 96 37.05 -13.82 23.74
CA SER A 96 36.54 -13.97 25.12
C SER A 96 35.09 -13.52 25.43
N ASP A 97 34.24 -14.52 25.71
CA ASP A 97 33.02 -14.55 26.54
C ASP A 97 31.87 -13.53 26.36
N SER A 98 32.05 -12.36 25.71
CA SER A 98 30.97 -11.40 25.43
C SER A 98 31.40 -10.35 24.38
N PRO A 99 31.35 -10.65 23.06
CA PRO A 99 31.79 -9.71 22.02
C PRO A 99 31.05 -8.36 22.10
N PHE A 100 29.79 -8.39 22.55
CA PHE A 100 28.97 -7.19 22.72
C PHE A 100 29.53 -6.19 23.74
N THR A 101 30.18 -6.65 24.81
CA THR A 101 30.74 -5.74 25.83
C THR A 101 31.96 -5.00 25.29
N GLU A 102 32.85 -5.71 24.60
CA GLU A 102 34.03 -5.07 23.99
C GLU A 102 33.62 -4.09 22.88
N ASP A 103 32.71 -4.52 22.02
CA ASP A 103 32.22 -3.71 20.90
C ASP A 103 31.46 -2.47 21.39
N LEU A 104 30.62 -2.61 22.44
CA LEU A 104 29.90 -1.48 23.02
C LEU A 104 30.85 -0.48 23.65
N ASN A 105 31.85 -0.95 24.41
CA ASN A 105 32.88 -0.09 24.99
C ASN A 105 33.69 0.64 23.91
N ALA A 106 34.03 -0.04 22.81
CA ALA A 106 34.76 0.56 21.69
C ALA A 106 33.91 1.60 20.94
N LEU A 107 32.62 1.31 20.72
CA LEU A 107 31.65 2.23 20.13
C LEU A 107 31.48 3.48 21.00
N GLN A 108 31.31 3.32 22.32
CA GLN A 108 31.19 4.42 23.27
C GLN A 108 32.46 5.27 23.40
N ALA A 109 33.64 4.64 23.30
CA ALA A 109 34.91 5.36 23.34
C ALA A 109 35.07 6.32 22.15
N GLY A 110 34.48 6.02 20.98
CA GLY A 110 34.49 6.90 19.81
C GLY A 110 35.89 7.18 19.25
N GLN A 111 36.82 6.23 19.41
CA GLN A 111 38.21 6.36 18.99
C GLN A 111 38.56 5.42 17.84
N GLY A 112 39.67 5.69 17.14
CA GLY A 112 40.11 4.89 16.00
C GLY A 112 39.04 4.82 14.91
N VAL A 113 38.69 3.61 14.46
CA VAL A 113 37.63 3.42 13.46
C VAL A 113 36.23 3.85 13.93
N PHE A 114 36.00 4.02 15.23
CA PHE A 114 34.73 4.51 15.76
C PHE A 114 34.64 6.05 15.82
N SER A 115 35.75 6.76 15.60
CA SER A 115 35.73 8.23 15.52
C SER A 115 34.86 8.75 14.37
N GLN A 116 34.80 8.02 13.26
CA GLN A 116 33.88 8.33 12.15
C GLN A 116 32.40 8.11 12.53
N VAL A 117 32.11 7.19 13.46
CA VAL A 117 30.75 6.96 13.96
C VAL A 117 30.35 8.12 14.86
N ALA A 118 31.23 8.57 15.75
CA ALA A 118 31.00 9.77 16.55
C ALA A 118 30.78 11.01 15.65
N ALA A 119 31.62 11.20 14.63
CA ALA A 119 31.45 12.28 13.65
C ALA A 119 30.14 12.19 12.87
N ALA A 120 29.75 10.98 12.43
CA ALA A 120 28.47 10.76 11.76
C ALA A 120 27.28 11.03 12.69
N ARG A 121 27.36 10.61 13.96
CA ARG A 121 26.34 10.88 14.97
C ARG A 121 26.11 12.39 15.13
N ASP A 122 27.17 13.18 15.20
CA ASP A 122 27.08 14.64 15.27
C ASP A 122 26.59 15.25 13.93
N THR A 123 27.07 14.73 12.80
CA THR A 123 26.70 15.21 11.45
C THR A 123 25.22 15.01 11.16
N TYR A 124 24.68 13.84 11.46
CA TYR A 124 23.29 13.47 11.18
C TYR A 124 22.34 13.71 12.36
N GLY A 125 22.87 14.21 13.49
CA GLY A 125 22.08 14.56 14.67
C GLY A 125 21.41 13.36 15.31
N ALA A 126 22.08 12.20 15.34
CA ALA A 126 21.51 10.97 15.87
C ALA A 126 21.52 10.96 17.41
N ASP A 127 20.34 10.85 18.00
CA ASP A 127 20.15 10.67 19.44
C ASP A 127 20.71 9.34 19.90
N LEU A 128 20.42 8.27 19.16
CA LEU A 128 20.85 6.89 19.43
C LEU A 128 21.74 6.34 18.31
N VAL A 129 22.66 5.44 18.68
CA VAL A 129 23.53 4.72 17.75
C VAL A 129 23.42 3.22 17.99
N ALA A 130 23.03 2.48 16.97
CA ALA A 130 22.95 1.03 17.01
C ALA A 130 23.99 0.42 16.06
N MET A 131 24.88 -0.42 16.61
CA MET A 131 25.84 -1.18 15.84
C MET A 131 25.37 -2.61 15.61
N LEU A 132 25.43 -3.06 14.36
CA LEU A 132 25.08 -4.41 13.96
C LEU A 132 26.35 -5.23 13.67
N ILE A 133 26.42 -6.41 14.24
CA ILE A 133 27.49 -7.41 14.04
C ILE A 133 26.88 -8.77 13.68
N ASP A 134 27.59 -9.62 12.93
CA ASP A 134 27.16 -11.00 12.70
C ASP A 134 27.90 -11.96 13.63
N THR A 135 27.21 -12.43 14.67
CA THR A 135 27.72 -13.46 15.60
C THR A 135 27.45 -14.89 15.11
N GLY A 136 26.73 -15.05 13.99
CA GLY A 136 26.26 -16.35 13.50
C GLY A 136 24.99 -16.87 14.19
N LEU A 137 24.57 -16.27 15.30
CA LEU A 137 23.47 -16.75 16.15
C LEU A 137 22.20 -15.92 15.98
N TYR A 138 21.05 -16.60 15.96
CA TYR A 138 19.72 -15.98 15.96
C TYR A 138 19.15 -15.79 17.37
N TYR A 139 19.63 -16.56 18.35
CA TYR A 139 19.06 -16.67 19.69
C TYR A 139 20.16 -16.69 20.76
N GLY A 140 19.79 -16.44 22.01
CA GLY A 140 20.69 -16.37 23.15
C GLY A 140 21.12 -14.93 23.47
N TYR A 141 22.38 -14.76 23.89
CA TYR A 141 22.95 -13.44 24.13
C TYR A 141 23.21 -12.75 22.78
N THR A 142 22.30 -11.85 22.41
CA THR A 142 22.16 -11.32 21.05
C THR A 142 22.22 -9.80 20.97
N GLY A 143 22.37 -9.11 22.10
CA GLY A 143 22.49 -7.67 22.15
C GLY A 143 23.00 -7.19 23.50
N LEU A 144 23.48 -5.95 23.50
CA LEU A 144 23.80 -5.19 24.71
C LEU A 144 23.58 -3.69 24.45
N GLY A 145 22.65 -3.10 25.19
CA GLY A 145 22.36 -1.67 25.23
C GLY A 145 22.86 -1.02 26.51
N SER A 146 23.31 0.23 26.40
CA SER A 146 23.59 1.05 27.58
C SER A 146 22.29 1.43 28.28
N LEU A 147 22.22 1.27 29.60
CA LEU A 147 21.02 1.60 30.37
C LEU A 147 21.00 3.09 30.75
N LEU A 148 19.92 3.80 30.45
CA LEU A 148 19.71 5.17 30.94
C LEU A 148 19.70 5.20 32.48
N GLY A 149 20.72 5.80 33.07
CA GLY A 149 20.94 5.77 34.52
C GLY A 149 20.45 7.00 35.29
N SER A 150 19.99 8.07 34.64
CA SER A 150 19.64 9.34 35.30
C SER A 150 18.55 10.12 34.56
N TRP A 151 17.71 10.84 35.30
CA TRP A 151 16.72 11.78 34.76
C TRP A 151 17.35 12.99 34.03
N SER A 152 18.65 13.22 34.18
CA SER A 152 19.40 14.19 33.38
C SER A 152 19.84 13.65 32.02
N GLY A 153 19.87 12.32 31.86
CA GLY A 153 20.51 11.64 30.74
C GLY A 153 22.05 11.77 30.72
N ASP A 154 22.67 10.90 29.93
CA ASP A 154 24.06 10.99 29.49
C ASP A 154 24.12 10.52 28.03
N PRO A 155 24.52 11.36 27.06
CA PRO A 155 24.64 10.96 25.66
C PRO A 155 25.59 9.76 25.41
N LYS A 156 26.42 9.35 26.39
CA LYS A 156 27.19 8.11 26.34
C LYS A 156 26.32 6.85 26.43
N ASP A 157 25.16 6.95 27.08
CA ASP A 157 24.19 5.85 27.23
C ASP A 157 23.34 5.62 25.96
N ALA A 158 23.68 6.28 24.85
CA ALA A 158 22.93 6.24 23.61
C ALA A 158 23.29 5.07 22.67
N HIS A 159 24.16 4.17 23.11
CA HIS A 159 24.79 3.18 22.25
C HIS A 159 24.26 1.77 22.57
N THR A 160 24.07 0.99 21.50
CA THR A 160 23.77 -0.43 21.57
C THR A 160 24.55 -1.22 20.51
N VAL A 161 24.86 -2.47 20.80
CA VAL A 161 25.38 -3.45 19.85
C VAL A 161 24.42 -4.63 19.77
N CYS A 162 24.04 -5.06 18.57
CA CYS A 162 23.09 -6.15 18.34
C CYS A 162 23.60 -7.14 17.29
N ALA A 163 23.27 -8.42 17.48
CA ALA A 163 23.47 -9.46 16.48
C ALA A 163 22.45 -9.27 15.35
N ILE A 164 22.95 -9.06 14.13
CA ILE A 164 22.11 -8.74 12.97
C ILE A 164 21.08 -9.83 12.66
N ARG A 165 21.44 -11.11 12.86
CA ARG A 165 20.55 -12.25 12.65
C ARG A 165 19.38 -12.29 13.63
N ALA A 166 19.60 -11.88 14.89
CA ALA A 166 18.55 -11.78 15.88
C ALA A 166 17.60 -10.61 15.58
N VAL A 167 18.16 -9.46 15.17
CA VAL A 167 17.39 -8.30 14.70
C VAL A 167 16.53 -8.64 13.47
N ALA A 168 16.98 -9.58 12.63
CA ALA A 168 16.25 -10.01 11.44
C ALA A 168 14.95 -10.78 11.74
N VAL A 169 14.87 -11.45 12.89
CA VAL A 169 13.76 -12.37 13.22
C VAL A 169 12.95 -11.96 14.44
N GLY A 170 13.32 -10.89 15.15
CA GLY A 170 12.67 -10.49 16.39
C GLY A 170 12.93 -9.04 16.79
N HIS A 171 12.64 -8.73 18.06
CA HIS A 171 12.69 -7.37 18.60
C HIS A 171 14.01 -7.03 19.31
N THR A 172 15.13 -7.73 19.05
CA THR A 172 16.42 -7.49 19.74
C THR A 172 16.85 -6.02 19.70
N LEU A 173 16.81 -5.34 18.56
CA LEU A 173 17.16 -3.92 18.50
C LEU A 173 16.20 -3.05 19.32
N THR A 174 14.91 -3.40 19.32
CA THR A 174 13.89 -2.68 20.10
C THR A 174 14.11 -2.88 21.61
N HIS A 175 14.54 -4.09 22.01
CA HIS A 175 14.91 -4.43 23.37
C HIS A 175 16.10 -3.57 23.85
N GLU A 176 17.17 -3.54 23.08
CA GLU A 176 18.36 -2.79 23.50
C GLU A 176 18.16 -1.27 23.51
N ILE A 177 17.38 -0.73 22.56
CA ILE A 177 16.95 0.67 22.60
C ILE A 177 16.02 0.93 23.80
N GLY A 178 15.26 -0.07 24.24
CA GLY A 178 14.51 -0.02 25.50
C GLY A 178 15.43 0.30 26.69
N HIS A 179 16.60 -0.34 26.78
CA HIS A 179 17.61 0.00 27.80
C HIS A 179 18.11 1.43 27.65
N ASN A 180 18.37 1.91 26.42
CA ASN A 180 18.76 3.32 26.19
C ASN A 180 17.67 4.32 26.62
N LEU A 181 16.41 3.89 26.71
CA LEU A 181 15.27 4.66 27.24
C LEU A 181 14.99 4.39 28.72
N GLY A 182 15.79 3.54 29.37
CA GLY A 182 15.74 3.23 30.78
C GLY A 182 14.90 2.02 31.16
N ALA A 183 14.24 1.38 30.20
CA ALA A 183 13.50 0.15 30.46
C ALA A 183 14.47 -0.96 30.85
N HIS A 184 14.03 -1.86 31.73
CA HIS A 184 14.84 -2.98 32.20
C HIS A 184 14.05 -4.29 32.07
N HIS A 185 14.75 -5.39 32.27
CA HIS A 185 14.15 -6.71 32.19
C HIS A 185 13.07 -6.98 33.22
N SER A 186 12.34 -8.08 33.03
CA SER A 186 11.36 -8.55 34.02
C SER A 186 11.99 -8.71 35.40
N LYS A 187 11.22 -8.43 36.45
CA LYS A 187 11.61 -8.72 37.84
C LYS A 187 11.59 -10.23 38.14
N TYR A 188 10.88 -11.00 37.31
CA TYR A 188 10.62 -12.42 37.52
C TYR A 188 11.53 -13.33 36.69
N GLN A 189 12.64 -12.82 36.16
CA GLN A 189 13.66 -13.63 35.50
C GLN A 189 14.94 -13.72 36.35
N ASN A 190 15.68 -14.82 36.23
CA ASN A 190 16.85 -15.10 37.05
C ASN A 190 18.11 -14.34 36.59
N SER A 191 18.18 -13.93 35.32
CA SER A 191 19.35 -13.24 34.75
C SER A 191 19.08 -11.75 34.56
N SER A 192 19.87 -10.91 35.23
CA SER A 192 19.78 -9.44 35.16
C SER A 192 18.36 -8.88 35.35
N PRO A 193 17.63 -9.22 36.43
CA PRO A 193 16.26 -8.74 36.63
C PRO A 193 16.19 -7.23 36.82
N GLY A 194 15.11 -6.62 36.35
CA GLY A 194 14.76 -5.22 36.67
C GLY A 194 14.04 -5.07 38.00
N PRO A 195 13.43 -3.90 38.26
CA PRO A 195 13.37 -2.70 37.42
C PRO A 195 14.70 -1.92 37.36
N ASN A 196 14.76 -0.85 36.56
CA ASN A 196 15.84 0.13 36.57
C ASN A 196 15.85 0.89 37.91
N LYS A 197 16.80 0.51 38.77
CA LYS A 197 16.94 1.06 40.13
C LYS A 197 17.41 2.51 40.16
N SER A 198 17.96 3.02 39.06
CA SER A 198 18.54 4.37 39.00
C SER A 198 17.52 5.45 38.63
N LEU A 199 16.40 5.09 37.99
CA LEU A 199 15.36 6.04 37.56
C LEU A 199 14.11 5.98 38.43
N ASP A 200 13.42 4.83 38.43
CA ASP A 200 12.12 4.68 39.08
C ASP A 200 12.14 3.67 40.23
N ASN A 201 13.02 2.66 40.17
CA ASN A 201 13.06 1.50 41.06
C ASN A 201 11.67 0.84 41.30
N LEU A 202 10.75 0.95 40.34
CA LEU A 202 9.35 0.54 40.50
C LEU A 202 8.84 -0.20 39.26
N TYR A 203 8.43 0.52 38.21
CA TYR A 203 7.63 -0.02 37.10
C TYR A 203 8.41 -0.27 35.80
N SER A 204 9.69 0.10 35.72
CA SER A 204 10.52 -0.07 34.53
C SER A 204 10.90 -1.51 34.18
N ALA A 205 10.15 -2.53 34.60
CA ALA A 205 10.43 -3.93 34.27
C ALA A 205 9.61 -4.44 33.07
N GLY A 206 10.17 -5.39 32.32
CA GLY A 206 9.41 -6.24 31.41
C GLY A 206 8.37 -7.11 32.15
N TRP A 207 7.49 -7.76 31.41
CA TRP A 207 6.36 -8.51 31.99
C TRP A 207 6.15 -9.88 31.33
N TYR A 208 5.75 -10.85 32.16
CA TYR A 208 5.28 -12.18 31.76
C TYR A 208 3.79 -12.31 32.04
N PHE A 209 3.04 -12.94 31.14
CA PHE A 209 1.59 -13.11 31.32
C PHE A 209 1.05 -14.31 30.51
N SER A 210 -0.12 -14.81 30.89
CA SER A 210 -0.83 -15.82 30.11
C SER A 210 -1.96 -15.18 29.31
N GLY A 211 -1.98 -15.41 27.99
CA GLY A 211 -3.08 -14.98 27.14
C GLY A 211 -4.36 -15.79 27.42
N THR A 212 -5.50 -15.28 26.95
CA THR A 212 -6.79 -15.99 27.04
C THR A 212 -6.82 -17.29 26.22
N ASN A 213 -5.85 -17.48 25.32
CA ASN A 213 -5.61 -18.72 24.58
C ASN A 213 -4.78 -19.76 25.36
N GLY A 214 -4.41 -19.47 26.61
CA GLY A 214 -3.60 -20.35 27.46
C GLY A 214 -2.10 -20.36 27.14
N THR A 215 -1.65 -19.57 26.15
CA THR A 215 -0.22 -19.43 25.83
C THR A 215 0.45 -18.44 26.77
N ALA A 216 1.66 -18.77 27.22
CA ALA A 216 2.50 -17.89 28.01
C ALA A 216 3.26 -16.92 27.09
N TYR A 217 3.18 -15.64 27.39
CA TYR A 217 3.79 -14.55 26.62
C TYR A 217 4.75 -13.73 27.48
N HIS A 218 5.69 -13.08 26.81
CA HIS A 218 6.59 -12.10 27.39
C HIS A 218 6.56 -10.80 26.56
N THR A 219 6.65 -9.66 27.23
CA THR A 219 6.83 -8.35 26.56
C THR A 219 8.28 -8.20 26.09
N ILE A 220 8.56 -7.24 25.21
CA ILE A 220 9.88 -7.04 24.58
C ILE A 220 11.05 -7.04 25.57
N MET A 221 10.92 -6.42 26.74
CA MET A 221 12.01 -6.35 27.71
C MET A 221 12.19 -7.61 28.57
N ALA A 222 11.28 -8.58 28.52
CA ALA A 222 11.39 -9.82 29.27
C ALA A 222 11.98 -10.93 28.39
N TYR A 223 12.77 -11.85 28.97
CA TYR A 223 13.40 -12.93 28.21
C TYR A 223 12.42 -14.06 27.86
N ALA A 224 12.61 -14.72 26.70
CA ALA A 224 11.81 -15.88 26.29
C ALA A 224 11.92 -17.08 27.27
N GLU A 225 12.97 -17.13 28.09
CA GLU A 225 13.12 -18.06 29.21
C GLU A 225 13.38 -17.26 30.50
N ASP A 226 12.63 -17.56 31.57
CA ASP A 226 12.78 -16.86 32.86
C ASP A 226 13.95 -17.38 33.71
N GLY A 227 14.58 -18.48 33.30
CA GLY A 227 15.63 -19.16 34.07
C GLY A 227 15.11 -19.99 35.25
N TYR A 228 13.80 -20.15 35.38
CA TYR A 228 13.11 -21.02 36.33
C TYR A 228 12.40 -22.21 35.64
N GLY A 229 12.65 -22.39 34.33
CA GLY A 229 12.15 -23.52 33.54
C GLY A 229 10.90 -23.21 32.71
N HIS A 230 10.41 -21.97 32.70
CA HIS A 230 9.29 -21.56 31.85
C HIS A 230 9.76 -20.93 30.54
N ARG A 231 8.96 -21.14 29.49
CA ARG A 231 9.17 -20.61 28.14
C ARG A 231 7.97 -19.78 27.72
N TYR A 232 8.26 -18.67 27.04
CA TYR A 232 7.28 -17.66 26.67
C TYR A 232 7.43 -17.31 25.20
N ILE A 233 6.32 -16.93 24.55
CA ILE A 233 6.31 -16.38 23.19
C ILE A 233 6.39 -14.85 23.27
N GLU A 234 7.16 -14.24 22.37
CA GLU A 234 7.28 -12.77 22.33
C GLU A 234 5.96 -12.12 21.93
N ALA A 235 5.56 -11.10 22.69
CA ALA A 235 4.50 -10.17 22.33
C ALA A 235 5.15 -8.84 21.89
N PRO A 236 4.79 -8.28 20.73
CA PRO A 236 5.48 -7.13 20.11
C PRO A 236 5.07 -5.79 20.73
N LEU A 237 5.19 -5.67 22.05
CA LEU A 237 4.92 -4.47 22.83
C LEU A 237 5.79 -4.42 24.09
N PHE A 238 6.08 -3.20 24.55
CA PHE A 238 6.61 -2.92 25.87
C PHE A 238 5.54 -3.19 26.92
N SER A 239 5.98 -3.52 28.14
CA SER A 239 5.05 -3.79 29.23
C SER A 239 4.18 -2.57 29.54
N THR A 240 2.87 -2.79 29.65
CA THR A 240 1.91 -1.77 30.07
C THR A 240 0.59 -2.38 30.53
N PRO A 241 0.00 -1.91 31.64
CA PRO A 241 -1.34 -2.34 32.06
C PRO A 241 -2.46 -1.70 31.22
N LEU A 242 -2.14 -0.73 30.36
CA LEU A 242 -3.12 0.05 29.59
C LEU A 242 -3.51 -0.61 28.27
N LYS A 243 -2.79 -1.66 27.84
CA LYS A 243 -3.07 -2.43 26.62
C LYS A 243 -3.13 -3.91 26.94
N THR A 244 -3.95 -4.60 26.16
CA THR A 244 -4.08 -6.06 26.22
C THR A 244 -3.43 -6.71 25.01
N TYR A 245 -2.81 -7.86 25.22
CA TYR A 245 -2.37 -8.76 24.16
C TYR A 245 -2.97 -10.15 24.42
N GLN A 246 -3.60 -10.74 23.40
CA GLN A 246 -4.35 -12.00 23.55
C GLN A 246 -5.33 -11.93 24.74
N GLY A 247 -6.08 -10.83 24.84
CA GLY A 247 -7.11 -10.63 25.87
C GLY A 247 -6.62 -10.36 27.29
N THR A 248 -5.32 -10.43 27.56
CA THR A 248 -4.73 -10.21 28.90
C THR A 248 -3.93 -8.91 28.91
N ALA A 249 -3.98 -8.16 30.01
CA ALA A 249 -3.15 -6.96 30.20
C ALA A 249 -1.66 -7.34 30.09
N ALA A 250 -0.91 -6.61 29.25
CA ALA A 250 0.48 -6.90 28.96
C ALA A 250 1.44 -6.17 29.93
N GLY A 251 1.05 -6.01 31.19
CA GLY A 251 1.83 -5.27 32.18
C GLY A 251 1.13 -5.13 33.52
N HIS A 252 1.80 -4.43 34.44
CA HIS A 252 1.33 -4.19 35.81
C HIS A 252 1.67 -2.76 36.24
N PRO A 253 0.73 -1.99 36.85
CA PRO A 253 0.93 -0.56 37.10
C PRO A 253 2.04 -0.24 38.10
N GLN A 254 2.44 -1.19 38.94
CA GLN A 254 3.53 -1.00 39.92
C GLN A 254 4.85 -1.66 39.52
N ASP A 255 4.80 -2.74 38.73
CA ASP A 255 5.96 -3.62 38.54
C ASP A 255 6.37 -3.79 37.08
N GLY A 256 5.51 -3.44 36.11
CA GLY A 256 5.78 -3.72 34.69
C GLY A 256 5.01 -2.80 33.75
N ASP A 257 5.44 -1.53 33.68
CA ASP A 257 4.93 -0.49 32.80
C ASP A 257 6.09 0.26 32.13
N ASN A 258 6.88 -0.47 31.32
CA ASN A 258 7.91 0.14 30.47
C ASN A 258 7.32 1.25 29.59
N ALA A 259 6.09 1.11 29.11
CA ALA A 259 5.46 2.15 28.29
C ALA A 259 5.34 3.48 29.04
N ARG A 260 4.95 3.46 30.32
CA ARG A 260 4.97 4.66 31.17
C ARG A 260 6.36 5.26 31.26
N LEU A 261 7.37 4.46 31.57
CA LEU A 261 8.76 4.95 31.67
C LEU A 261 9.21 5.60 30.37
N LEU A 262 8.99 4.93 29.23
CA LEU A 262 9.38 5.45 27.92
C LEU A 262 8.72 6.81 27.63
N ARG A 263 7.45 7.03 28.00
CA ARG A 263 6.81 8.35 27.87
C ARG A 263 7.47 9.42 28.72
N GLU A 264 7.99 9.06 29.89
CA GLU A 264 8.67 9.97 30.82
C GLU A 264 10.13 10.27 30.38
N THR A 265 10.82 9.30 29.75
CA THR A 265 12.24 9.42 29.39
C THR A 265 12.49 9.81 27.93
N LYS A 266 11.51 9.68 27.03
CA LYS A 266 11.68 9.96 25.59
C LYS A 266 12.31 11.32 25.29
N ASN A 267 11.94 12.35 26.04
CA ASN A 267 12.43 13.71 25.81
C ASN A 267 13.86 13.90 26.32
N ILE A 268 14.34 13.04 27.22
CA ILE A 268 15.76 13.05 27.62
C ILE A 268 16.60 12.58 26.43
N VAL A 269 16.24 11.43 25.87
CA VAL A 269 16.97 10.80 24.78
C VAL A 269 16.87 11.61 23.48
N ALA A 270 15.68 12.10 23.13
CA ALA A 270 15.44 12.95 21.94
C ALA A 270 16.16 14.31 21.97
N ASN A 271 16.81 14.65 23.09
CA ASN A 271 17.60 15.87 23.24
C ASN A 271 19.11 15.57 23.33
N TYR A 272 19.55 14.34 23.08
CA TYR A 272 20.98 14.00 23.07
C TYR A 272 21.72 14.66 21.92
N ARG A 273 21.08 14.85 20.77
CA ARG A 273 21.62 15.65 19.67
C ARG A 273 20.55 16.57 19.10
N GLN A 274 20.99 17.71 18.58
CA GLN A 274 20.11 18.52 17.74
C GLN A 274 19.91 17.76 16.43
N SER A 275 18.67 17.48 16.08
CA SER A 275 18.34 16.81 14.83
C SER A 275 18.91 17.59 13.63
N SER A 276 19.90 17.00 12.94
CA SER A 276 20.50 17.60 11.74
C SER A 276 19.68 17.36 10.48
N SER A 277 18.56 16.64 10.59
CA SER A 277 17.53 16.62 9.56
C SER A 277 16.38 17.54 9.98
N THR A 278 16.59 18.84 9.84
CA THR A 278 15.46 19.64 9.38
C THR A 278 15.22 19.16 7.95
N PRO A 279 14.14 18.41 7.65
CA PRO A 279 13.82 18.18 6.26
C PRO A 279 13.77 19.56 5.60
N THR A 280 14.47 19.73 4.49
CA THR A 280 14.26 20.88 3.63
C THR A 280 13.07 20.57 2.75
N ILE A 281 12.32 21.60 2.34
CA ILE A 281 11.24 21.42 1.37
C ILE A 281 11.86 20.72 0.15
N PRO A 282 11.30 19.57 -0.30
CA PRO A 282 11.87 18.82 -1.42
C PRO A 282 11.95 19.70 -2.68
N SER A 283 12.77 19.33 -3.65
CA SER A 283 12.70 19.97 -4.96
C SER A 283 11.36 19.63 -5.66
N PRO A 284 10.87 20.48 -6.57
CA PRO A 284 9.73 20.11 -7.43
C PRO A 284 10.04 18.83 -8.20
N PRO A 285 9.10 17.87 -8.29
CA PRO A 285 9.26 16.71 -9.15
C PRO A 285 9.21 17.13 -10.63
N THR A 286 9.70 16.27 -11.52
CA THR A 286 9.49 16.42 -12.97
C THR A 286 8.31 15.54 -13.38
N ALA A 287 7.23 16.17 -13.85
CA ALA A 287 6.10 15.44 -14.43
C ALA A 287 6.49 14.95 -15.83
N LEU A 288 6.33 13.65 -16.08
CA LEU A 288 6.64 12.97 -17.33
C LEU A 288 5.39 12.81 -18.19
N ALA A 289 5.50 12.35 -19.43
CA ALA A 289 4.33 12.10 -20.27
C ALA A 289 3.40 11.02 -19.66
N ALA A 290 2.09 11.18 -19.88
CA ALA A 290 1.10 10.18 -19.52
C ALA A 290 1.23 8.92 -20.39
N THR A 291 0.93 7.77 -19.82
CA THR A 291 0.87 6.46 -20.51
C THR A 291 -0.52 5.86 -20.37
N ASN A 292 -0.79 4.73 -21.04
CA ASN A 292 -2.08 4.02 -20.96
C ASN A 292 -3.30 4.94 -21.17
N ILE A 293 -3.20 5.85 -22.14
CA ILE A 293 -4.27 6.79 -22.46
C ILE A 293 -5.42 6.01 -23.09
N THR A 294 -6.61 6.19 -22.52
CA THR A 294 -7.87 5.57 -22.95
C THR A 294 -8.91 6.68 -23.18
N SER A 295 -10.11 6.30 -23.60
CA SER A 295 -11.22 7.25 -23.74
C SER A 295 -11.70 7.84 -22.41
N THR A 296 -11.40 7.22 -21.27
CA THR A 296 -11.90 7.65 -19.96
C THR A 296 -10.82 7.79 -18.89
N GLY A 297 -9.54 7.76 -19.27
CA GLY A 297 -8.46 7.75 -18.28
C GLY A 297 -7.07 7.69 -18.89
N PHE A 298 -6.07 7.79 -18.03
CA PHE A 298 -4.65 7.63 -18.36
C PHE A 298 -3.85 7.34 -17.08
N THR A 299 -2.58 6.96 -17.22
CA THR A 299 -1.63 6.88 -16.10
C THR A 299 -0.69 8.08 -16.12
N ALA A 300 -0.72 8.90 -15.07
CA ALA A 300 0.24 9.98 -14.84
C ALA A 300 1.56 9.41 -14.32
N ASN A 301 2.69 9.99 -14.74
CA ASN A 301 4.05 9.54 -14.37
C ASN A 301 4.94 10.72 -13.96
N TRP A 302 5.85 10.54 -13.00
CA TRP A 302 6.82 11.56 -12.58
C TRP A 302 8.10 10.95 -12.00
N THR A 303 9.16 11.76 -11.91
CA THR A 303 10.44 11.36 -11.31
C THR A 303 10.37 11.38 -9.79
N ALA A 304 11.01 10.40 -9.13
CA ALA A 304 11.20 10.44 -7.69
C ALA A 304 12.09 11.64 -7.27
N VAL A 305 11.76 12.27 -6.15
CA VAL A 305 12.52 13.38 -5.54
C VAL A 305 13.14 12.91 -4.23
N SER A 306 14.45 13.09 -4.09
CA SER A 306 15.16 12.80 -2.83
C SER A 306 14.61 13.65 -1.69
N GLY A 307 14.36 13.04 -0.54
CA GLY A 307 13.81 13.71 0.65
C GLY A 307 12.30 13.93 0.64
N ALA A 308 11.58 13.53 -0.43
CA ALA A 308 10.12 13.52 -0.42
C ALA A 308 9.58 12.29 0.33
N THR A 309 8.60 12.49 1.20
CA THR A 309 7.83 11.40 1.85
C THR A 309 6.51 11.14 1.14
N GLY A 310 6.13 11.98 0.18
CA GLY A 310 5.05 11.72 -0.76
C GLY A 310 4.86 12.81 -1.81
N TYR A 311 3.83 12.65 -2.64
CA TYR A 311 3.48 13.60 -3.70
C TYR A 311 2.03 14.05 -3.59
N TRP A 312 1.83 15.34 -3.80
CA TRP A 312 0.54 15.98 -3.95
C TRP A 312 0.22 16.10 -5.44
N PHE A 313 -0.89 15.53 -5.87
CA PHE A 313 -1.31 15.48 -7.27
C PHE A 313 -2.46 16.45 -7.52
N GLU A 314 -2.32 17.26 -8.57
CA GLU A 314 -3.37 18.16 -9.04
C GLU A 314 -3.74 17.78 -10.47
N LEU A 315 -5.03 17.61 -10.74
CA LEU A 315 -5.60 17.35 -12.07
C LEU A 315 -6.64 18.43 -12.38
N ALA A 316 -6.64 18.97 -13.59
CA ALA A 316 -7.55 20.04 -14.01
C ALA A 316 -7.96 19.92 -15.48
N THR A 317 -9.04 20.61 -15.85
CA THR A 317 -9.49 20.80 -17.24
C THR A 317 -8.85 22.01 -17.92
N ASN A 318 -8.07 22.80 -17.18
CA ASN A 318 -7.34 23.96 -17.71
C ASN A 318 -5.91 24.02 -17.16
N SER A 319 -5.00 24.57 -17.96
CA SER A 319 -3.57 24.66 -17.63
C SER A 319 -3.24 25.61 -16.49
N SER A 320 -4.17 26.50 -16.11
CA SER A 320 -4.03 27.42 -14.97
C SER A 320 -4.47 26.81 -13.63
N PHE A 321 -5.02 25.58 -13.64
CA PHE A 321 -5.51 24.88 -12.44
C PHE A 321 -6.54 25.68 -11.63
N THR A 322 -7.35 26.52 -12.29
CA THR A 322 -8.43 27.28 -11.64
C THR A 322 -9.66 26.44 -11.31
N SER A 323 -9.85 25.32 -12.02
CA SER A 323 -10.91 24.32 -11.80
C SER A 323 -10.27 22.94 -11.78
N LYS A 324 -9.98 22.44 -10.58
CA LYS A 324 -9.33 21.15 -10.36
C LYS A 324 -10.39 20.05 -10.23
N LEU A 325 -10.15 18.93 -10.91
CA LEU A 325 -10.91 17.68 -10.76
C LEU A 325 -10.38 16.82 -9.61
N TYR A 326 -9.09 16.95 -9.32
CA TYR A 326 -8.45 16.29 -8.19
C TYR A 326 -7.37 17.20 -7.59
N ASP A 327 -7.28 17.21 -6.26
CA ASP A 327 -6.33 18.00 -5.50
C ASP A 327 -6.03 17.28 -4.16
N GLY A 328 -5.01 16.43 -4.12
CA GLY A 328 -4.78 15.59 -2.95
C GLY A 328 -3.44 14.84 -2.91
N ALA A 329 -3.09 14.36 -1.72
CA ALA A 329 -1.89 13.56 -1.48
C ALA A 329 -2.06 12.10 -1.97
N LEU A 330 -1.00 11.53 -2.54
CA LEU A 330 -0.95 10.14 -3.04
C LEU A 330 0.05 9.25 -2.29
N GLY A 331 0.81 9.80 -1.33
CA GLY A 331 1.92 9.09 -0.68
C GLY A 331 3.16 8.98 -1.58
N ASN A 332 4.10 8.10 -1.23
CA ASN A 332 5.38 7.95 -1.92
C ASN A 332 5.29 7.00 -3.13
N VAL A 333 4.60 7.44 -4.16
CA VAL A 333 4.46 6.74 -5.45
C VAL A 333 5.00 7.61 -6.58
N THR A 334 5.31 7.01 -7.73
CA THR A 334 5.78 7.74 -8.93
C THR A 334 4.79 7.69 -10.09
N THR A 335 3.63 7.08 -9.89
CA THR A 335 2.56 6.96 -10.89
C THR A 335 1.18 7.07 -10.25
N GLN A 336 0.18 7.48 -11.04
CA GLN A 336 -1.23 7.52 -10.64
C GLN A 336 -2.14 7.16 -11.81
N ALA A 337 -3.03 6.19 -11.63
CA ALA A 337 -4.10 5.92 -12.58
C ALA A 337 -5.25 6.93 -12.40
N VAL A 338 -5.59 7.63 -13.47
CA VAL A 338 -6.70 8.58 -13.54
C VAL A 338 -7.82 7.95 -14.37
N ARG A 339 -9.06 8.02 -13.88
CA ARG A 339 -10.26 7.39 -14.47
C ARG A 339 -11.44 8.36 -14.47
N ASP A 340 -12.56 7.91 -15.01
CA ASP A 340 -13.84 8.61 -15.05
C ASP A 340 -13.78 9.98 -15.76
N LEU A 341 -12.89 10.07 -16.75
CA LEU A 341 -12.72 11.25 -17.60
C LEU A 341 -13.64 11.20 -18.82
N THR A 342 -13.90 12.37 -19.38
CA THR A 342 -14.66 12.52 -20.62
C THR A 342 -13.78 12.19 -21.83
N PRO A 343 -14.26 11.44 -22.82
CA PRO A 343 -13.55 11.20 -24.07
C PRO A 343 -13.21 12.48 -24.85
N SER A 344 -12.19 12.40 -25.71
CA SER A 344 -11.74 13.52 -26.56
C SER A 344 -11.50 14.84 -25.82
N THR A 345 -11.11 14.77 -24.55
CA THR A 345 -11.01 15.95 -23.68
C THR A 345 -9.57 16.11 -23.19
N THR A 346 -9.05 17.34 -23.27
CA THR A 346 -7.72 17.66 -22.77
C THR A 346 -7.76 17.95 -21.26
N TYR A 347 -6.88 17.27 -20.53
CA TYR A 347 -6.64 17.43 -19.11
C TYR A 347 -5.19 17.83 -18.85
N TYR A 348 -4.96 18.45 -17.70
CA TYR A 348 -3.65 18.92 -17.27
C TYR A 348 -3.36 18.36 -15.88
N TYR A 349 -2.14 17.85 -15.67
CA TYR A 349 -1.70 17.49 -14.33
C TYR A 349 -0.33 18.07 -13.99
N ARG A 350 -0.11 18.25 -12.69
CA ARG A 350 1.16 18.65 -12.08
C ARG A 350 1.26 18.10 -10.66
N LEU A 351 2.46 18.13 -10.10
CA LEU A 351 2.74 17.56 -8.81
C LEU A 351 3.55 18.49 -7.91
N LYS A 352 3.40 18.32 -6.60
CA LYS A 352 4.32 18.87 -5.60
C LYS A 352 4.86 17.70 -4.78
N ALA A 353 6.15 17.65 -4.58
CA ALA A 353 6.74 16.73 -3.61
C ALA A 353 6.52 17.32 -2.21
N TYR A 354 6.27 16.49 -1.21
CA TYR A 354 6.14 16.94 0.16
C TYR A 354 6.90 16.06 1.13
N ASN A 355 7.29 16.66 2.25
CA ASN A 355 7.75 15.99 3.45
C ASN A 355 7.30 16.79 4.68
N ASP A 356 7.84 16.47 5.84
CA ASP A 356 7.50 17.15 7.10
C ASP A 356 7.94 18.63 7.12
N ALA A 357 8.78 19.08 6.17
CA ALA A 357 9.16 20.48 5.99
C ALA A 357 8.13 21.30 5.22
N GLY A 358 7.26 20.65 4.45
CA GLY A 358 6.26 21.29 3.60
C GLY A 358 6.23 20.76 2.17
N GLN A 359 5.44 21.43 1.32
CA GLN A 359 5.30 21.10 -0.10
C GLN A 359 6.26 21.94 -0.94
N SER A 360 6.84 21.32 -1.96
CA SER A 360 7.61 22.01 -2.99
C SER A 360 6.73 22.90 -3.87
N SER A 361 7.35 23.74 -4.69
CA SER A 361 6.61 24.37 -5.80
C SER A 361 6.15 23.30 -6.80
N ALA A 362 5.14 23.63 -7.60
CA ALA A 362 4.61 22.67 -8.56
C ALA A 362 5.62 22.34 -9.65
N SER A 363 5.57 21.10 -10.14
CA SER A 363 6.28 20.63 -11.32
C SER A 363 5.92 21.42 -12.58
N ASN A 364 6.58 21.10 -13.69
CA ASN A 364 6.05 21.38 -15.02
C ASN A 364 4.62 20.81 -15.17
N VAL A 365 3.82 21.42 -16.05
CA VAL A 365 2.47 20.97 -16.38
C VAL A 365 2.53 20.00 -17.55
N VAL A 366 1.86 18.86 -17.43
CA VAL A 366 1.68 17.88 -18.51
C VAL A 366 0.25 17.99 -19.03
N SER A 367 0.11 18.08 -20.35
CA SER A 367 -1.17 18.04 -21.06
C SER A 367 -1.38 16.63 -21.61
N VAL A 368 -2.58 16.10 -21.45
CA VAL A 368 -2.98 14.79 -21.98
C VAL A 368 -4.41 14.90 -22.51
N THR A 369 -4.63 14.41 -23.72
CA THR A 369 -5.97 14.33 -24.31
C THR A 369 -6.42 12.88 -24.23
N THR A 370 -7.56 12.63 -23.56
CA THR A 370 -8.19 11.31 -23.60
C THR A 370 -8.54 10.96 -25.03
N SER A 371 -8.40 9.68 -25.36
CA SER A 371 -8.77 9.18 -26.67
C SER A 371 -10.23 9.47 -27.00
N ALA A 372 -10.56 9.45 -28.28
CA ALA A 372 -11.96 9.43 -28.67
C ALA A 372 -12.64 8.18 -28.11
N GLN A 373 -13.93 8.27 -27.82
CA GLN A 373 -14.74 7.10 -27.53
C GLN A 373 -14.77 6.24 -28.81
N GLY A 374 -13.87 5.25 -28.89
CA GLY A 374 -13.66 4.47 -30.10
C GLY A 374 -12.20 4.28 -30.55
N ASP A 375 -11.18 4.83 -29.88
CA ASP A 375 -9.81 4.34 -30.11
C ASP A 375 -9.75 2.89 -29.63
N GLN A 376 -9.64 1.97 -30.60
CA GLN A 376 -9.84 0.53 -30.42
C GLN A 376 -8.89 0.01 -29.33
N SER A 377 -9.46 -0.47 -28.23
CA SER A 377 -8.74 -1.28 -27.25
C SER A 377 -7.96 -2.38 -27.99
N ALA A 378 -6.73 -2.68 -27.55
CA ALA A 378 -5.97 -3.82 -28.08
C ALA A 378 -6.73 -5.16 -27.91
N TYR A 379 -7.73 -5.17 -27.04
CA TYR A 379 -8.59 -6.31 -26.71
C TYR A 379 -10.01 -6.19 -27.29
N ALA A 380 -10.28 -5.19 -28.13
CA ALA A 380 -11.59 -4.99 -28.77
C ALA A 380 -12.06 -6.25 -29.50
N ARG A 381 -11.16 -6.94 -30.22
CA ARG A 381 -11.48 -8.21 -30.89
C ARG A 381 -12.00 -9.27 -29.92
N GLN A 382 -11.41 -9.41 -28.72
CA GLN A 382 -11.88 -10.38 -27.74
C GLN A 382 -13.31 -10.07 -27.30
N VAL A 383 -13.64 -8.79 -27.10
CA VAL A 383 -15.01 -8.38 -26.73
C VAL A 383 -16.00 -8.66 -27.86
N TYR A 384 -15.68 -8.35 -29.11
CA TYR A 384 -16.54 -8.69 -30.25
C TYR A 384 -16.76 -10.20 -30.38
N VAL A 385 -15.71 -11.00 -30.18
CA VAL A 385 -15.80 -12.47 -30.18
C VAL A 385 -16.72 -12.98 -29.07
N MET A 386 -16.65 -12.41 -27.86
CA MET A 386 -17.56 -12.78 -26.77
C MET A 386 -19.02 -12.44 -27.10
N TYR A 387 -19.27 -11.24 -27.61
CA TYR A 387 -20.63 -10.82 -28.00
C TYR A 387 -21.20 -11.68 -29.13
N ALA A 388 -20.40 -11.99 -30.14
CA ALA A 388 -20.78 -12.93 -31.18
C ALA A 388 -21.05 -14.32 -30.59
N GLY A 389 -20.14 -14.85 -29.77
CA GLY A 389 -20.19 -16.22 -29.27
C GLY A 389 -21.29 -16.51 -28.24
N TYR A 390 -21.62 -15.58 -27.35
CA TYR A 390 -22.66 -15.76 -26.32
C TYR A 390 -24.02 -15.20 -26.73
N PHE A 391 -24.06 -14.13 -27.52
CA PHE A 391 -25.32 -13.44 -27.80
C PHE A 391 -25.73 -13.48 -29.27
N GLY A 392 -24.82 -13.89 -30.16
CA GLY A 392 -25.06 -13.92 -31.60
C GLY A 392 -25.20 -12.54 -32.22
N ARG A 393 -24.78 -11.46 -31.55
CA ARG A 393 -25.02 -10.07 -31.97
C ARG A 393 -23.83 -9.13 -31.70
N PRO A 394 -23.78 -7.95 -32.34
CA PRO A 394 -22.84 -6.90 -31.97
C PRO A 394 -23.08 -6.36 -30.54
N PRO A 395 -22.04 -5.80 -29.88
CA PRO A 395 -22.24 -5.02 -28.67
C PRO A 395 -22.91 -3.67 -28.94
N ALA A 396 -23.77 -3.23 -28.02
CA ALA A 396 -24.16 -1.83 -27.96
C ALA A 396 -22.96 -0.98 -27.49
N PRO A 397 -22.87 0.32 -27.83
CA PRO A 397 -21.71 1.15 -27.50
C PRO A 397 -21.36 1.17 -26.00
N ALA A 398 -22.36 1.23 -25.12
CA ALA A 398 -22.14 1.16 -23.67
C ALA A 398 -21.54 -0.18 -23.22
N GLY A 399 -22.05 -1.30 -23.77
CA GLY A 399 -21.53 -2.64 -23.47
C GLY A 399 -20.12 -2.84 -24.00
N TYR A 400 -19.85 -2.39 -25.23
CA TYR A 400 -18.51 -2.38 -25.82
C TYR A 400 -17.51 -1.63 -24.92
N SER A 401 -17.82 -0.39 -24.54
CA SER A 401 -16.95 0.41 -23.65
C SER A 401 -16.77 -0.22 -22.27
N TYR A 402 -17.82 -0.81 -21.70
CA TYR A 402 -17.74 -1.46 -20.39
C TYR A 402 -16.76 -2.63 -20.40
N TYR A 403 -16.92 -3.57 -21.34
CA TYR A 403 -16.11 -4.79 -21.37
C TYR A 403 -14.69 -4.56 -21.90
N THR A 404 -14.49 -3.67 -22.89
CA THR A 404 -13.13 -3.29 -23.33
C THR A 404 -12.36 -2.64 -22.20
N GLY A 405 -12.98 -1.75 -21.42
CA GLY A 405 -12.35 -1.16 -20.25
C GLY A 405 -11.94 -2.20 -19.19
N TRP A 406 -12.72 -3.26 -18.98
CA TRP A 406 -12.34 -4.37 -18.09
C TRP A 406 -11.16 -5.17 -18.65
N MET A 407 -11.14 -5.44 -19.95
CA MET A 407 -10.06 -6.15 -20.62
C MET A 407 -8.74 -5.37 -20.61
N ASP A 408 -8.80 -4.05 -20.82
CA ASP A 408 -7.63 -3.17 -20.72
C ASP A 408 -7.05 -3.20 -19.30
N ARG A 409 -7.91 -3.15 -18.27
CA ARG A 409 -7.51 -3.25 -16.85
C ARG A 409 -6.92 -4.61 -16.47
N SER A 410 -7.35 -5.67 -17.14
CA SER A 410 -6.91 -7.04 -16.86
C SER A 410 -5.77 -7.51 -17.76
N ASN A 411 -5.23 -6.62 -18.61
CA ASN A 411 -4.20 -6.93 -19.61
C ASN A 411 -4.61 -8.11 -20.51
N GLY A 412 -5.88 -8.12 -20.96
CA GLY A 412 -6.43 -9.13 -21.86
C GLY A 412 -6.83 -10.44 -21.18
N ASN A 413 -6.88 -10.51 -19.85
CA ASN A 413 -7.34 -11.69 -19.12
C ASN A 413 -8.85 -11.88 -19.27
N TYR A 414 -9.27 -12.61 -20.31
CA TYR A 414 -10.68 -12.86 -20.62
C TYR A 414 -11.46 -13.56 -19.51
N ARG A 415 -10.78 -14.30 -18.61
CA ARG A 415 -11.43 -15.04 -17.52
C ARG A 415 -12.17 -14.14 -16.54
N ILE A 416 -11.87 -12.84 -16.53
CA ILE A 416 -12.56 -11.87 -15.66
C ILE A 416 -13.94 -11.45 -16.17
N ILE A 417 -14.27 -11.72 -17.45
CA ILE A 417 -15.56 -11.31 -18.05
C ILE A 417 -16.41 -12.50 -18.54
N VAL A 418 -15.82 -13.68 -18.80
CA VAL A 418 -16.57 -14.86 -19.31
C VAL A 418 -17.73 -15.28 -18.41
N ASP A 419 -17.54 -15.25 -17.09
CA ASP A 419 -18.60 -15.60 -16.14
C ASP A 419 -19.76 -14.61 -16.20
N ASP A 420 -19.48 -13.32 -16.40
CA ASP A 420 -20.49 -12.27 -16.50
C ASP A 420 -21.31 -12.42 -17.80
N PHE A 421 -20.65 -12.66 -18.93
CA PHE A 421 -21.31 -12.95 -20.21
C PHE A 421 -22.22 -14.18 -20.08
N TYR A 422 -21.68 -15.31 -19.61
CA TYR A 422 -22.43 -16.55 -19.52
C TYR A 422 -23.61 -16.44 -18.54
N ARG A 423 -23.43 -15.83 -17.37
CA ARG A 423 -24.46 -15.72 -16.32
C ARG A 423 -25.48 -14.61 -16.58
N SER A 424 -25.26 -13.75 -17.57
CA SER A 424 -26.20 -12.69 -17.92
C SER A 424 -27.59 -13.24 -18.26
N ALA A 425 -28.64 -12.45 -18.01
CA ALA A 425 -30.02 -12.85 -18.28
C ALA A 425 -30.25 -13.23 -19.75
N GLU A 426 -29.61 -12.52 -20.67
CA GLU A 426 -29.68 -12.78 -22.12
C GLU A 426 -29.04 -14.12 -22.49
N SER A 427 -27.83 -14.40 -21.98
CA SER A 427 -27.17 -15.69 -22.20
C SER A 427 -28.00 -16.83 -21.60
N GLN A 428 -28.54 -16.65 -20.40
CA GLN A 428 -29.37 -17.68 -19.75
C GLN A 428 -30.70 -17.94 -20.48
N GLN A 429 -31.27 -16.96 -21.19
CA GLN A 429 -32.41 -17.19 -22.08
C GLN A 429 -32.05 -18.07 -23.28
N ILE A 430 -30.82 -17.97 -23.79
CA ILE A 430 -30.32 -18.75 -24.92
C ILE A 430 -29.88 -20.16 -24.48
N TYR A 431 -29.05 -20.25 -23.43
CA TYR A 431 -28.36 -21.47 -23.06
C TYR A 431 -28.95 -22.18 -21.83
N GLY A 432 -29.69 -21.49 -20.97
CA GLY A 432 -30.03 -21.98 -19.62
C GLY A 432 -30.88 -23.26 -19.60
N ILE A 433 -31.63 -23.53 -20.68
CA ILE A 433 -32.43 -24.76 -20.84
C ILE A 433 -31.75 -25.84 -21.70
N LEU A 434 -30.60 -25.52 -22.31
CA LEU A 434 -29.93 -26.39 -23.26
C LEU A 434 -28.95 -27.33 -22.56
N THR A 435 -28.86 -28.57 -23.05
CA THR A 435 -27.80 -29.51 -22.66
C THR A 435 -26.43 -29.05 -23.17
N THR A 436 -25.33 -29.51 -22.57
CA THR A 436 -23.97 -29.12 -23.00
C THR A 436 -23.74 -29.28 -24.52
N PRO A 437 -24.11 -30.40 -25.17
CA PRO A 437 -23.96 -30.52 -26.62
C PRO A 437 -24.79 -29.49 -27.40
N GLN A 438 -26.01 -29.17 -26.96
CA GLN A 438 -26.85 -28.14 -27.59
C GLN A 438 -26.25 -26.74 -27.42
N GLN A 439 -25.69 -26.44 -26.25
CA GLN A 439 -24.99 -25.17 -26.03
C GLN A 439 -23.77 -25.03 -26.95
N ILE A 440 -22.97 -26.09 -27.11
CA ILE A 440 -21.84 -26.12 -28.04
C ILE A 440 -22.31 -25.90 -29.48
N THR A 441 -23.38 -26.58 -29.91
CA THR A 441 -23.95 -26.36 -31.26
C THR A 441 -24.38 -24.91 -31.45
N GLN A 442 -25.05 -24.32 -30.47
CA GLN A 442 -25.49 -22.91 -30.53
C GLN A 442 -24.30 -21.94 -30.65
N VAL A 443 -23.21 -22.18 -29.91
CA VAL A 443 -21.97 -21.41 -30.02
C VAL A 443 -21.36 -21.52 -31.42
N PHE A 444 -21.31 -22.72 -31.99
CA PHE A 444 -20.82 -22.95 -33.35
C PHE A 444 -21.67 -22.22 -34.40
N GLN A 445 -22.99 -22.23 -34.25
CA GLN A 445 -23.89 -21.50 -35.14
C GLN A 445 -23.64 -19.99 -35.07
N PHE A 446 -23.47 -19.43 -33.87
CA PHE A 446 -23.21 -18.01 -33.70
C PHE A 446 -21.83 -17.58 -34.23
N LEU A 447 -20.78 -18.35 -33.95
CA LEU A 447 -19.42 -18.00 -34.34
C LEU A 447 -19.10 -18.31 -35.80
N PHE A 448 -19.60 -19.43 -36.32
CA PHE A 448 -19.13 -20.02 -37.58
C PHE A 448 -20.26 -20.29 -38.59
N ALA A 449 -21.51 -19.94 -38.27
CA ALA A 449 -22.67 -20.14 -39.15
C ALA A 449 -22.88 -21.60 -39.62
N ARG A 450 -22.45 -22.57 -38.81
CA ARG A 450 -22.61 -24.01 -39.08
C ARG A 450 -22.66 -24.81 -37.79
N ASP A 451 -23.14 -26.05 -37.87
CA ASP A 451 -23.05 -27.00 -36.78
C ASP A 451 -21.63 -27.57 -36.62
N PRO A 452 -21.23 -28.01 -35.41
CA PRO A 452 -19.98 -28.72 -35.21
C PRO A 452 -20.01 -30.08 -35.92
N THR A 453 -18.86 -30.56 -36.38
CA THR A 453 -18.73 -31.95 -36.83
C THR A 453 -18.95 -32.91 -35.65
N SER A 454 -19.31 -34.16 -35.90
CA SER A 454 -19.53 -35.15 -34.84
C SER A 454 -18.30 -35.30 -33.93
N SER A 455 -17.09 -35.28 -34.50
CA SER A 455 -15.84 -35.33 -33.73
C SER A 455 -15.58 -34.04 -32.94
N GLY A 456 -15.88 -32.87 -33.52
CA GLY A 456 -15.78 -31.59 -32.82
C GLY A 456 -16.73 -31.50 -31.64
N LEU A 457 -17.99 -31.91 -31.81
CA LEU A 457 -18.99 -31.91 -30.74
C LEU A 457 -18.59 -32.83 -29.59
N GLN A 458 -18.05 -34.02 -29.89
CA GLN A 458 -17.53 -34.96 -28.89
C GLN A 458 -16.34 -34.37 -28.12
N TYR A 459 -15.39 -33.77 -28.83
CA TYR A 459 -14.21 -33.15 -28.22
C TYR A 459 -14.59 -32.04 -27.23
N TRP A 460 -15.38 -31.06 -27.68
CA TRP A 460 -15.77 -29.93 -26.84
C TRP A 460 -16.68 -30.35 -25.67
N SER A 461 -17.56 -31.34 -25.88
CA SER A 461 -18.35 -31.91 -24.79
C SER A 461 -17.47 -32.56 -23.73
N ALA A 462 -16.42 -33.27 -24.13
CA ALA A 462 -15.47 -33.88 -23.19
C ALA A 462 -14.67 -32.84 -22.40
N MET A 463 -14.22 -31.75 -23.05
CA MET A 463 -13.50 -30.65 -22.38
C MET A 463 -14.34 -30.00 -21.27
N VAL A 464 -15.63 -29.77 -21.53
CA VAL A 464 -16.57 -29.20 -20.55
C VAL A 464 -16.90 -30.20 -19.45
N ASN A 465 -17.26 -31.44 -19.81
CA ASN A 465 -17.69 -32.46 -18.83
C ASN A 465 -16.56 -32.90 -17.89
N SER A 466 -15.30 -32.82 -18.34
CA SER A 466 -14.13 -33.10 -17.51
C SER A 466 -13.68 -31.90 -16.66
N GLY A 467 -14.28 -30.73 -16.84
CA GLY A 467 -13.93 -29.49 -16.13
C GLY A 467 -12.62 -28.84 -16.61
N GLN A 468 -12.06 -29.27 -17.74
CA GLN A 468 -10.85 -28.67 -18.31
C GLN A 468 -11.12 -27.25 -18.84
N ILE A 469 -12.34 -27.01 -19.33
CA ILE A 469 -12.89 -25.67 -19.53
C ILE A 469 -14.22 -25.59 -18.79
N SER A 470 -14.53 -24.45 -18.18
CA SER A 470 -15.87 -24.23 -17.64
C SER A 470 -16.87 -24.02 -18.78
N VAL A 471 -18.16 -24.30 -18.53
CA VAL A 471 -19.23 -23.93 -19.49
C VAL A 471 -19.17 -22.43 -19.81
N ALA A 472 -18.85 -21.61 -18.81
CA ALA A 472 -18.71 -20.18 -18.98
C ALA A 472 -17.57 -19.77 -19.92
N GLU A 473 -16.57 -20.61 -20.16
CA GLU A 473 -15.44 -20.31 -21.06
C GLU A 473 -15.63 -20.81 -22.48
N MET A 474 -16.65 -21.64 -22.73
CA MET A 474 -16.74 -22.44 -23.96
C MET A 474 -16.69 -21.61 -25.24
N ALA A 475 -17.44 -20.50 -25.32
CA ALA A 475 -17.54 -19.73 -26.56
C ALA A 475 -16.23 -19.03 -26.89
N TYR A 476 -15.54 -18.52 -25.86
CA TYR A 476 -14.22 -17.92 -26.04
C TYR A 476 -13.18 -18.97 -26.47
N THR A 477 -13.12 -20.11 -25.79
CA THR A 477 -12.12 -21.15 -26.09
C THR A 477 -12.35 -21.78 -27.46
N ILE A 478 -13.61 -21.97 -27.87
CA ILE A 478 -13.97 -22.47 -29.21
C ILE A 478 -13.54 -21.45 -30.28
N ALA A 479 -13.86 -20.17 -30.09
CA ALA A 479 -13.51 -19.12 -31.04
C ALA A 479 -12.00 -18.99 -31.26
N TYR A 480 -11.21 -19.04 -30.19
CA TYR A 480 -9.75 -18.92 -30.25
C TYR A 480 -9.02 -20.24 -30.57
N SER A 481 -9.76 -21.33 -30.78
CA SER A 481 -9.24 -22.62 -31.27
C SER A 481 -9.77 -22.97 -32.66
N ALA A 482 -10.35 -22.00 -33.37
CA ALA A 482 -10.98 -22.18 -34.67
C ALA A 482 -9.98 -22.67 -35.74
N ALA A 483 -10.45 -23.55 -36.63
CA ALA A 483 -9.71 -23.92 -37.83
C ALA A 483 -9.71 -22.75 -38.84
N ALA A 484 -8.85 -22.80 -39.87
CA ALA A 484 -8.68 -21.69 -40.81
C ALA A 484 -9.99 -21.23 -41.49
N ASP A 485 -10.85 -22.16 -41.89
CA ASP A 485 -12.14 -21.82 -42.53
C ASP A 485 -13.11 -21.17 -41.53
N ASP A 486 -13.16 -21.66 -40.30
CA ASP A 486 -13.98 -21.08 -39.22
C ASP A 486 -13.48 -19.69 -38.81
N GLN A 487 -12.16 -19.50 -38.82
CA GLN A 487 -11.51 -18.24 -38.52
C GLN A 487 -11.90 -17.16 -39.53
N ALA A 488 -12.03 -17.51 -40.82
CA ALA A 488 -12.48 -16.58 -41.86
C ALA A 488 -13.92 -16.09 -41.61
N VAL A 489 -14.83 -17.01 -41.21
CA VAL A 489 -16.22 -16.64 -40.86
C VAL A 489 -16.25 -15.78 -39.60
N LEU A 490 -15.46 -16.13 -38.59
CA LEU A 490 -15.37 -15.38 -37.35
C LEU A 490 -14.85 -13.95 -37.60
N ASP A 491 -13.81 -13.79 -38.42
CA ASP A 491 -13.26 -12.48 -38.77
C ASP A 491 -14.27 -11.64 -39.57
N ALA A 492 -15.04 -12.26 -40.47
CA ALA A 492 -16.14 -11.60 -41.17
C ALA A 492 -17.22 -11.10 -40.20
N LYS A 493 -17.62 -11.92 -39.21
CA LYS A 493 -18.58 -11.51 -38.17
C LYS A 493 -18.05 -10.39 -37.30
N VAL A 494 -16.78 -10.44 -36.88
CA VAL A 494 -16.16 -9.38 -36.08
C VAL A 494 -16.12 -8.07 -36.88
N ALA A 495 -15.78 -8.10 -38.16
CA ALA A 495 -15.77 -6.92 -39.02
C ALA A 495 -17.17 -6.29 -39.14
N ALA A 496 -18.20 -7.09 -39.41
CA ALA A 496 -19.58 -6.62 -39.48
C ALA A 496 -20.07 -6.06 -38.13
N ALA A 497 -19.76 -6.74 -37.02
CA ALA A 497 -20.12 -6.29 -35.68
C ALA A 497 -19.44 -4.98 -35.29
N THR A 498 -18.18 -4.79 -35.71
CA THR A 498 -17.43 -3.54 -35.50
C THR A 498 -18.11 -2.39 -36.25
N ALA A 499 -18.38 -2.56 -37.54
CA ALA A 499 -19.05 -1.54 -38.34
C ALA A 499 -20.44 -1.16 -37.79
N PHE A 500 -21.21 -2.17 -37.33
CA PHE A 500 -22.49 -1.94 -36.68
C PHE A 500 -22.37 -1.12 -35.41
N GLN A 501 -21.45 -1.50 -34.51
CA GLN A 501 -21.24 -0.82 -33.24
C GLN A 501 -20.80 0.63 -33.46
N GLU A 502 -19.88 0.88 -34.39
CA GLU A 502 -19.37 2.21 -34.73
C GLU A 502 -20.46 3.10 -35.31
N GLU A 503 -21.27 2.59 -36.24
CA GLU A 503 -22.37 3.35 -36.82
C GLU A 503 -23.46 3.64 -35.79
N LEU A 504 -23.79 2.66 -34.92
CA LEU A 504 -24.72 2.89 -33.82
C LEU A 504 -24.20 3.95 -32.84
N ALA A 505 -22.91 3.91 -32.48
CA ALA A 505 -22.30 4.95 -31.65
C ALA A 505 -22.38 6.33 -32.31
N ARG A 506 -22.15 6.41 -33.62
CA ARG A 506 -22.29 7.65 -34.40
C ARG A 506 -23.71 8.18 -34.36
N VAL A 507 -24.72 7.32 -34.54
CA VAL A 507 -26.14 7.73 -34.50
C VAL A 507 -26.54 8.21 -33.11
N GLN A 508 -26.10 7.50 -32.05
CA GLN A 508 -26.40 7.84 -30.65
C GLN A 508 -25.85 9.21 -30.20
N GLN A 509 -24.84 9.76 -30.88
CA GLN A 509 -24.36 11.13 -30.64
C GLN A 509 -25.38 12.20 -31.02
N THR A 510 -26.28 11.89 -31.95
CA THR A 510 -27.20 12.88 -32.55
C THR A 510 -28.66 12.66 -32.20
N ARG A 511 -29.04 11.46 -31.74
CA ARG A 511 -30.40 11.11 -31.33
C ARG A 511 -30.44 9.91 -30.38
N SER A 512 -31.51 9.81 -29.60
CA SER A 512 -31.75 8.64 -28.75
C SER A 512 -32.05 7.42 -29.61
N CYS A 513 -31.22 6.39 -29.53
CA CYS A 513 -31.44 5.09 -30.15
C CYS A 513 -30.90 3.99 -29.24
N ALA A 514 -31.73 3.00 -28.91
CA ALA A 514 -31.32 1.82 -28.16
C ALA A 514 -31.15 0.64 -29.11
N MET A 515 -30.13 -0.18 -28.91
CA MET A 515 -29.98 -1.41 -29.67
C MET A 515 -31.00 -2.43 -29.18
N ASP A 516 -31.89 -2.89 -30.08
CA ASP A 516 -32.65 -4.11 -29.87
C ASP A 516 -31.74 -5.33 -30.09
N PRO A 517 -31.53 -6.19 -29.08
CA PRO A 517 -30.71 -7.39 -29.20
C PRO A 517 -31.13 -8.33 -30.35
N ASP A 518 -32.42 -8.43 -30.66
CA ASP A 518 -32.92 -9.32 -31.71
C ASP A 518 -32.55 -8.81 -33.10
N TYR A 519 -32.59 -7.50 -33.32
CA TYR A 519 -32.09 -6.89 -34.56
C TYR A 519 -30.61 -7.17 -34.78
N GLY A 520 -29.79 -7.02 -33.74
CA GLY A 520 -28.37 -7.34 -33.80
C GLY A 520 -28.10 -8.81 -34.10
N ARG A 521 -28.93 -9.73 -33.57
CA ARG A 521 -28.85 -11.16 -33.85
C ARG A 521 -29.18 -11.47 -35.30
N VAL A 522 -30.26 -10.92 -35.81
CA VAL A 522 -30.67 -11.10 -37.22
C VAL A 522 -29.59 -10.60 -38.16
N PHE A 523 -29.03 -9.41 -37.88
CA PHE A 523 -27.93 -8.84 -38.66
C PHE A 523 -26.72 -9.78 -38.72
N LEU A 524 -26.22 -10.23 -37.57
CA LEU A 524 -25.00 -11.04 -37.53
C LEU A 524 -25.22 -12.48 -38.04
N ALA A 525 -26.45 -12.99 -37.97
CA ALA A 525 -26.83 -14.29 -38.53
C ALA A 525 -26.72 -14.33 -40.06
N GLN A 526 -26.80 -13.19 -40.76
CA GLN A 526 -26.65 -13.10 -42.21
C GLN A 526 -25.18 -13.19 -42.67
N VAL A 527 -24.22 -13.09 -41.74
CA VAL A 527 -22.80 -13.09 -42.03
C VAL A 527 -22.23 -14.50 -41.91
N SER A 528 -22.03 -15.16 -43.05
CA SER A 528 -21.42 -16.49 -43.16
C SER A 528 -20.11 -16.52 -43.97
N SER A 529 -19.73 -15.38 -44.56
CA SER A 529 -18.54 -15.21 -45.40
C SER A 529 -18.07 -13.76 -45.39
N ALA A 530 -16.87 -13.50 -45.92
CA ALA A 530 -16.36 -12.13 -46.08
C ALA A 530 -17.22 -11.31 -47.05
N GLU A 531 -17.77 -11.94 -48.08
CA GLU A 531 -18.70 -11.33 -49.04
C GLU A 531 -20.01 -10.91 -48.38
N ASP A 532 -20.54 -11.73 -47.47
CA ASP A 532 -21.71 -11.37 -46.67
C ASP A 532 -21.43 -10.17 -45.78
N ALA A 533 -20.31 -10.18 -45.04
CA ALA A 533 -19.91 -9.05 -44.21
C ALA A 533 -19.78 -7.76 -45.04
N ALA A 534 -19.13 -7.82 -46.21
CA ALA A 534 -18.98 -6.66 -47.07
C ALA A 534 -20.32 -6.10 -47.57
N ARG A 535 -21.30 -6.97 -47.87
CA ARG A 535 -22.66 -6.57 -48.23
C ARG A 535 -23.36 -5.87 -47.06
N GLU A 536 -23.35 -6.48 -45.89
CA GLU A 536 -24.02 -5.92 -44.70
C GLU A 536 -23.39 -4.58 -44.25
N ILE A 537 -22.06 -4.46 -44.33
CA ILE A 537 -21.33 -3.21 -44.01
C ILE A 537 -21.69 -2.10 -45.00
N LYS A 538 -21.89 -2.41 -46.27
CA LYS A 538 -22.26 -1.42 -47.29
C LYS A 538 -23.59 -0.75 -46.96
N ASP A 539 -24.55 -1.51 -46.44
CA ASP A 539 -25.89 -1.04 -46.14
C ASP A 539 -26.07 -0.63 -44.66
N ILE A 540 -24.97 -0.58 -43.89
CA ILE A 540 -25.00 -0.45 -42.43
C ILE A 540 -25.77 0.78 -41.91
N LYS A 541 -25.69 1.90 -42.64
CA LYS A 541 -26.42 3.13 -42.28
C LYS A 541 -27.93 2.93 -42.35
N LEU A 542 -28.42 2.27 -43.41
CA LEU A 542 -29.84 1.96 -43.56
C LEU A 542 -30.29 0.99 -42.47
N THR A 543 -29.47 -0.02 -42.17
CA THR A 543 -29.74 -1.01 -41.12
C THR A 543 -29.87 -0.36 -39.75
N VAL A 544 -28.89 0.46 -39.35
CA VAL A 544 -28.90 1.14 -38.05
C VAL A 544 -29.99 2.20 -37.99
N ASP A 545 -30.17 3.01 -39.05
CA ASP A 545 -31.21 4.03 -39.07
C ASP A 545 -32.62 3.41 -38.99
N GLY A 546 -32.85 2.27 -39.64
CA GLY A 546 -34.13 1.54 -39.59
C GLY A 546 -34.45 0.95 -38.22
N MET A 547 -33.44 0.60 -37.41
CA MET A 547 -33.61 0.17 -36.02
C MET A 547 -33.91 1.35 -35.08
N CYS A 548 -33.41 2.54 -35.43
CA CYS A 548 -33.51 3.75 -34.60
C CYS A 548 -34.75 4.63 -34.89
N LEU A 549 -35.68 4.16 -35.73
CA LEU A 549 -36.97 4.80 -36.05
C LEU A 549 -38.08 4.17 -35.20
#